data_AF-A0AA88B5U9-F1
#
_entry.id   AF-A0AA88B5U9-F1
#
_cell.length_a   1.000
_cell.length_b   1.000
_cell.length_c   1.000
_cell.angle_alpha   90.00
_cell.angle_beta   90.00
_cell.angle_gamma   90.00
#
_symmetry.space_group_name_H-M   'P 1'
#
loop_
_entity.id
_entity.type
_entity.pdbx_description
1 polymer ?
#
loop_
_entity_poly.entity_id
_entity_poly.type
_entity_poly.pdbx_seq_one_letter_code
_entity_poly.pdbx_strand_id
1 'polypeptide(L)'
;MSLVLMMQSAQAQPLTVDPETIVPLPPRFEMEPPATDVPPEIARFQGAWIGTWQDDRHILVVERVRPDGHADLVFARSDSAFNGMNREWWRDQATVVDGVLTMTGFRIFRYAFDGSDRLYMTATLKNGVVTSGALVRADPARLAAGDRPDEWPWPGERVRIPHLSVRTPDGTRPITLEGTFYPPSGQGPAPLAVMTHGSDVGRNQLRSWSFSTEAHWLRDNGFAVMALMRRGRGSSEGINGEETFGRDHDGSLIDVASGVGEAVEDLQSASPMVARYLTSSRARCCSPASRAAASSRCTTQA
;
A
#
# COMPACT_ATOMS: atom_id res chain seq x y z
N MET A 1 13.28 39.19 -49.26
CA MET A 1 13.88 38.67 -48.00
C MET A 1 12.72 38.26 -47.09
N SER A 2 12.43 36.95 -47.02
CA SER A 2 11.41 36.41 -46.11
C SER A 2 12.05 36.04 -44.78
N LEU A 3 11.52 36.60 -43.70
CA LEU A 3 11.90 36.27 -42.32
C LEU A 3 11.10 35.03 -41.90
N VAL A 4 11.76 33.88 -41.80
CA VAL A 4 11.16 32.65 -41.27
C VAL A 4 11.20 32.74 -39.74
N LEU A 5 10.03 32.79 -39.11
CA LEU A 5 9.88 32.63 -37.66
C LEU A 5 10.09 31.13 -37.34
N MET A 6 11.24 30.77 -36.77
CA MET A 6 11.40 29.45 -36.17
C MET A 6 10.65 29.42 -34.84
N MET A 7 9.49 28.75 -34.81
CA MET A 7 8.91 28.28 -33.56
C MET A 7 9.79 27.15 -33.03
N GLN A 8 10.62 27.45 -32.04
CA GLN A 8 11.22 26.42 -31.21
C GLN A 8 10.10 25.81 -30.36
N SER A 9 9.65 24.62 -30.74
CA SER A 9 8.85 23.77 -29.85
C SER A 9 9.63 23.60 -28.56
N ALA A 10 9.05 24.04 -27.44
CA ALA A 10 9.57 23.70 -26.12
C ALA A 10 9.71 22.19 -26.07
N GLN A 11 10.94 21.70 -25.83
CA GLN A 11 11.16 20.28 -25.57
C GLN A 11 10.26 19.90 -24.40
N ALA A 12 9.39 18.91 -24.59
CA ALA A 12 8.60 18.35 -23.51
C ALA A 12 9.57 17.96 -22.40
N GLN A 13 9.43 18.58 -21.22
CA GLN A 13 10.14 18.12 -20.03
C GLN A 13 9.77 16.64 -19.85
N PRO A 14 10.76 15.74 -19.68
CA PRO A 14 10.44 14.36 -19.40
C PRO A 14 9.61 14.31 -18.10
N LEU A 15 8.52 13.54 -18.13
CA LEU A 15 7.71 13.17 -16.96
C LEU A 15 8.59 12.34 -16.00
N THR A 16 9.55 12.95 -15.32
CA THR A 16 10.55 12.23 -14.52
C THR A 16 10.07 11.88 -13.12
N VAL A 17 8.94 12.45 -12.68
CA VAL A 17 8.33 12.16 -11.38
C VAL A 17 6.84 12.00 -11.55
N ASP A 18 6.31 10.82 -11.23
CA ASP A 18 4.87 10.60 -11.16
C ASP A 18 4.29 11.59 -10.13
N PRO A 19 3.37 12.51 -10.51
CA PRO A 19 2.84 13.50 -9.58
C PRO A 19 2.18 12.88 -8.34
N GLU A 20 1.66 11.66 -8.42
CA GLU A 20 1.09 10.92 -7.28
C GLU A 20 2.16 10.47 -6.27
N THR A 21 3.45 10.61 -6.59
CA THR A 21 4.57 10.30 -5.67
C THR A 21 5.03 11.49 -4.84
N ILE A 22 4.56 12.71 -5.15
CA ILE A 22 5.01 13.93 -4.48
C ILE A 22 4.08 14.25 -3.31
N VAL A 23 4.63 14.18 -2.09
CA VAL A 23 3.96 14.65 -0.87
C VAL A 23 4.63 15.95 -0.39
N PRO A 24 3.94 17.10 -0.46
CA PRO A 24 4.48 18.38 -0.01
C PRO A 24 4.59 18.39 1.51
N LEU A 25 5.60 19.06 2.05
CA LEU A 25 5.81 19.23 3.49
C LEU A 25 6.13 20.70 3.79
N PRO A 26 5.90 21.18 5.02
CA PRO A 26 6.42 22.46 5.45
C PRO A 26 7.96 22.48 5.37
N PRO A 27 8.56 23.68 5.26
CA PRO A 27 10.02 23.82 5.18
C PRO A 27 10.75 23.42 6.47
N ARG A 28 10.03 23.29 7.59
CA ARG A 28 10.58 22.88 8.88
C ARG A 28 9.54 22.11 9.70
N PHE A 29 10.04 21.22 10.54
CA PHE A 29 9.27 20.58 11.60
C PHE A 29 9.68 21.11 12.98
N GLU A 30 8.74 21.22 13.89
CA GLU A 30 8.94 21.62 15.28
C GLU A 30 9.18 20.37 16.15
N MET A 31 10.35 19.76 16.00
CA MET A 31 10.71 18.48 16.64
C MET A 31 11.62 18.70 17.85
N GLU A 32 11.05 18.80 19.05
CA GLU A 32 11.79 18.78 20.32
C GLU A 32 11.61 17.41 20.99
N PRO A 33 12.64 16.78 21.59
CA PRO A 33 12.45 15.51 22.29
C PRO A 33 11.29 15.54 23.30
N PRO A 34 10.48 14.47 23.40
CA PRO A 34 9.40 14.44 24.40
C PRO A 34 9.96 14.75 25.80
N ALA A 35 9.22 15.56 26.56
CA ALA A 35 9.58 15.84 27.95
C ALA A 35 9.58 14.53 28.77
N THR A 36 10.39 14.50 29.84
CA THR A 36 10.62 13.28 30.63
C THR A 36 9.39 12.77 31.38
N ASP A 37 8.37 13.61 31.52
CA ASP A 37 7.08 13.31 32.13
C ASP A 37 6.04 12.78 31.12
N VAL A 38 6.36 12.77 29.82
CA VAL A 38 5.53 12.15 28.80
C VAL A 38 5.64 10.62 28.89
N PRO A 39 4.53 9.90 29.08
CA PRO A 39 4.54 8.44 29.13
C PRO A 39 5.12 7.81 27.85
N PRO A 40 5.94 6.73 27.93
CA PRO A 40 6.56 6.10 26.76
C PRO A 40 5.59 5.68 25.66
N GLU A 41 4.39 5.26 26.04
CA GLU A 41 3.30 4.86 25.13
C GLU A 41 2.72 6.02 24.32
N ILE A 42 2.85 7.26 24.81
CA ILE A 42 2.50 8.49 24.10
C ILE A 42 3.73 9.00 23.33
N ALA A 43 4.89 9.05 23.98
CA ALA A 43 6.17 9.50 23.42
C ALA A 43 6.53 8.79 22.11
N ARG A 44 6.24 7.49 22.01
CA ARG A 44 6.54 6.68 20.81
C ARG A 44 5.87 7.15 19.52
N PHE A 45 4.77 7.92 19.60
CA PHE A 45 4.12 8.50 18.42
C PHE A 45 4.91 9.65 17.81
N GLN A 46 5.71 10.36 18.61
CA GLN A 46 6.49 11.48 18.12
C GLN A 46 7.51 11.03 17.06
N GLY A 47 7.64 11.80 15.99
CA GLY A 47 8.47 11.46 14.84
C GLY A 47 7.75 11.61 13.52
N ALA A 48 8.45 11.26 12.44
CA ALA A 48 7.87 11.19 11.11
C ALA A 48 7.49 9.76 10.74
N TRP A 49 6.39 9.65 10.00
CA TRP A 49 5.80 8.42 9.53
C TRP A 49 5.44 8.58 8.06
N ILE A 50 5.90 7.66 7.22
CA ILE A 50 5.64 7.68 5.78
C ILE A 50 4.93 6.39 5.37
N GLY A 51 4.08 6.48 4.37
CA GLY A 51 3.45 5.29 3.80
C GLY A 51 2.27 5.65 2.92
N THR A 52 1.17 4.95 3.13
CA THR A 52 -0.01 5.06 2.28
C THR A 52 -1.26 5.35 3.09
N TRP A 53 -2.18 6.09 2.48
CA TRP A 53 -3.59 6.10 2.81
C TRP A 53 -4.34 5.58 1.60
N GLN A 54 -4.99 4.42 1.76
CA GLN A 54 -5.30 3.51 0.67
C GLN A 54 -4.02 3.16 -0.10
N ASP A 55 -3.91 3.61 -1.35
CA ASP A 55 -2.74 3.44 -2.21
C ASP A 55 -2.00 4.77 -2.47
N ASP A 56 -2.59 5.90 -2.04
CA ASP A 56 -2.05 7.24 -2.21
C ASP A 56 -0.99 7.53 -1.14
N ARG A 57 0.02 8.35 -1.46
CA ARG A 57 1.13 8.60 -0.53
C ARG A 57 0.72 9.54 0.59
N HIS A 58 1.10 9.18 1.80
CA HIS A 58 0.77 9.93 3.01
C HIS A 58 1.99 10.05 3.92
N ILE A 59 2.18 11.23 4.49
CA ILE A 59 3.15 11.49 5.55
C ILE A 59 2.40 12.08 6.75
N LEU A 60 2.69 11.54 7.91
CA LEU A 60 2.30 12.08 9.21
C LEU A 60 3.58 12.46 9.97
N VAL A 61 3.71 13.71 10.38
CA VAL A 61 4.78 14.13 11.31
C VAL A 61 4.12 14.51 12.62
N VAL A 62 4.39 13.77 13.68
CA VAL A 62 3.97 14.15 15.02
C VAL A 62 5.09 15.01 15.61
N GLU A 63 4.88 16.33 15.57
CA GLU A 63 5.87 17.34 15.95
C GLU A 63 6.10 17.32 17.47
N ARG A 64 5.01 17.24 18.24
CA ARG A 64 5.06 17.25 19.71
C ARG A 64 3.97 16.39 20.30
N VAL A 65 4.28 15.76 21.43
CA VAL A 65 3.29 15.11 22.31
C VAL A 65 3.42 15.64 23.74
N ARG A 66 2.31 15.69 24.46
CA ARG A 66 2.22 16.19 25.84
C ARG A 66 1.80 15.07 26.80
N PRO A 67 2.06 15.20 28.13
CA PRO A 67 1.71 14.17 29.11
C PRO A 67 0.22 13.87 29.21
N ASP A 68 -0.63 14.82 28.85
CA ASP A 68 -2.10 14.68 28.79
C ASP A 68 -2.61 14.00 27.51
N GLY A 69 -1.71 13.56 26.63
CA GLY A 69 -2.03 12.92 25.35
C GLY A 69 -2.29 13.87 24.20
N HIS A 70 -2.27 15.18 24.39
CA HIS A 70 -2.40 16.13 23.27
C HIS A 70 -1.15 16.13 22.39
N ALA A 71 -1.36 16.06 21.07
CA ALA A 71 -0.30 16.05 20.08
C ALA A 71 -0.51 17.16 19.04
N ASP A 72 0.59 17.78 18.62
CA ASP A 72 0.63 18.68 17.45
C ASP A 72 1.27 17.90 16.29
N LEU A 73 0.67 18.00 15.10
CA LEU A 73 1.10 17.22 13.95
C LEU A 73 1.06 18.01 12.64
N VAL A 74 1.79 17.50 11.65
CA VAL A 74 1.67 17.84 10.24
C VAL A 74 1.08 16.64 9.53
N PHE A 75 -0.06 16.85 8.88
CA PHE A 75 -0.66 15.89 7.96
C PHE A 75 -0.31 16.29 6.53
N ALA A 76 0.16 15.35 5.71
CA ALA A 76 0.45 15.61 4.31
C ALA A 76 0.05 14.45 3.39
N ARG A 77 -0.43 14.75 2.20
CA ARG A 77 -0.88 13.77 1.20
C ARG A 77 -0.43 14.14 -0.22
N SER A 78 -0.30 13.13 -1.08
CA SER A 78 -0.07 13.32 -2.52
C SER A 78 -1.36 13.68 -3.25
N ASP A 79 -1.21 13.94 -4.56
CA ASP A 79 -2.36 13.89 -5.47
C ASP A 79 -2.95 12.48 -5.50
N SER A 80 -4.23 12.43 -5.84
CA SER A 80 -4.93 11.20 -6.19
C SER A 80 -5.91 11.49 -7.30
N ALA A 81 -5.57 11.09 -8.53
CA ALA A 81 -6.48 11.23 -9.65
C ALA A 81 -7.77 10.42 -9.44
N PHE A 82 -7.65 9.26 -8.77
CA PHE A 82 -8.78 8.40 -8.48
C PHE A 82 -9.76 9.02 -7.47
N ASN A 83 -9.24 9.63 -6.41
CA ASN A 83 -10.04 10.22 -5.34
C ASN A 83 -10.34 11.72 -5.55
N GLY A 84 -9.88 12.30 -6.67
CA GLY A 84 -10.01 13.73 -6.95
C GLY A 84 -9.36 14.61 -5.88
N MET A 85 -8.23 14.17 -5.32
CA MET A 85 -7.53 14.87 -4.25
C MET A 85 -6.30 15.59 -4.78
N ASN A 86 -6.10 16.81 -4.30
CA ASN A 86 -4.87 17.55 -4.54
C ASN A 86 -3.88 17.27 -3.41
N ARG A 87 -2.60 17.26 -3.76
CA ARG A 87 -1.51 17.25 -2.81
C ARG A 87 -1.59 18.49 -1.93
N GLU A 88 -1.40 18.29 -0.63
CA GLU A 88 -1.36 19.38 0.34
C GLU A 88 -0.78 18.90 1.66
N TRP A 89 -0.48 19.86 2.52
CA TRP A 89 -0.17 19.62 3.93
C TRP A 89 -0.82 20.70 4.79
N TRP A 90 -1.09 20.36 6.04
CA TRP A 90 -1.51 21.32 7.06
C TRP A 90 -1.03 20.87 8.44
N ARG A 91 -1.01 21.80 9.39
CA ARG A 91 -0.84 21.47 10.82
C ARG A 91 -2.19 21.26 11.47
N ASP A 92 -2.25 20.29 12.36
CA ASP A 92 -3.47 19.94 13.09
C ASP A 92 -3.13 19.46 14.51
N GLN A 93 -4.17 19.17 15.28
CA GLN A 93 -4.07 18.62 16.62
C GLN A 93 -4.71 17.24 16.71
N ALA A 94 -4.13 16.40 17.57
CA ALA A 94 -4.65 15.08 17.87
C ALA A 94 -4.62 14.80 19.37
N THR A 95 -5.31 13.74 19.76
CA THR A 95 -5.28 13.20 21.13
C THR A 95 -4.90 11.73 21.09
N VAL A 96 -3.97 11.34 21.95
CA VAL A 96 -3.58 9.95 22.18
C VAL A 96 -4.36 9.42 23.38
N VAL A 97 -5.23 8.45 23.13
CA VAL A 97 -6.02 7.77 24.17
C VAL A 97 -5.96 6.27 23.90
N ASP A 98 -5.70 5.47 24.94
CA ASP A 98 -5.59 4.01 24.87
C ASP A 98 -4.67 3.49 23.74
N GLY A 99 -3.54 4.17 23.55
CA GLY A 99 -2.55 3.81 22.52
C GLY A 99 -2.98 4.11 21.08
N VAL A 100 -3.99 4.97 20.89
CA VAL A 100 -4.46 5.41 19.56
C VAL A 100 -4.38 6.93 19.46
N LEU A 101 -3.61 7.42 18.49
CA LEU A 101 -3.59 8.83 18.12
C LEU A 101 -4.79 9.13 17.22
N THR A 102 -5.66 10.03 17.66
CA THR A 102 -6.88 10.40 16.93
C THR A 102 -6.85 11.88 16.54
N MET A 103 -6.96 12.14 15.25
CA MET A 103 -7.13 13.49 14.69
C MET A 103 -8.57 13.66 14.21
N THR A 104 -9.21 14.74 14.62
CA THR A 104 -10.62 15.04 14.27
C THR A 104 -10.71 16.33 13.49
N GLY A 105 -11.50 16.35 12.43
CA GLY A 105 -11.71 17.53 11.59
C GLY A 105 -12.70 17.24 10.48
N PHE A 106 -12.31 17.48 9.22
CA PHE A 106 -13.16 17.12 8.07
C PHE A 106 -13.33 15.59 7.89
N ARG A 107 -12.46 14.80 8.51
CA ARG A 107 -12.47 13.33 8.65
C ARG A 107 -11.99 12.97 10.06
N ILE A 108 -12.23 11.74 10.49
CA ILE A 108 -11.65 11.20 11.73
C ILE A 108 -10.54 10.23 11.33
N PHE A 109 -9.29 10.58 11.64
CA PHE A 109 -8.15 9.71 11.43
C PHE A 109 -7.74 9.08 12.76
N ARG A 110 -7.49 7.77 12.76
CA ARG A 110 -6.98 7.02 13.91
C ARG A 110 -5.72 6.29 13.49
N TYR A 111 -4.67 6.43 14.28
CA TYR A 111 -3.38 5.76 14.08
C TYR A 111 -3.08 4.89 15.29
N ALA A 112 -2.93 3.60 15.06
CA ALA A 112 -2.60 2.60 16.07
C ALA A 112 -1.35 1.84 15.64
N PHE A 113 -0.58 1.36 16.61
CA PHE A 113 0.61 0.57 16.32
C PHE A 113 0.26 -0.85 15.87
N ASP A 114 0.80 -1.26 14.72
CA ASP A 114 0.80 -2.62 14.18
C ASP A 114 2.25 -3.15 14.15
N GLY A 115 2.87 -3.23 15.34
CA GLY A 115 4.29 -3.53 15.52
C GLY A 115 5.07 -2.41 16.23
N SER A 116 6.40 -2.48 16.20
CA SER A 116 7.26 -1.48 16.86
C SER A 116 7.28 -0.15 16.10
N ASP A 117 7.48 -0.21 14.79
CA ASP A 117 7.75 0.95 13.92
C ASP A 117 6.78 1.03 12.73
N ARG A 118 5.55 0.56 12.95
CA ARG A 118 4.49 0.57 11.96
C ARG A 118 3.19 1.05 12.59
N LEU A 119 2.55 1.99 11.91
CA LEU A 119 1.21 2.48 12.23
C LEU A 119 0.23 1.94 11.20
N TYR A 120 -0.86 1.35 11.68
CA TYR A 120 -2.07 1.17 10.91
C TYR A 120 -2.94 2.42 11.08
N MET A 121 -3.35 3.01 9.96
CA MET A 121 -4.22 4.19 9.97
C MET A 121 -5.61 3.83 9.46
N THR A 122 -6.64 4.43 10.05
CA THR A 122 -8.01 4.42 9.52
C THR A 122 -8.50 5.85 9.38
N ALA A 123 -9.25 6.13 8.33
CA ALA A 123 -9.94 7.39 8.11
C ALA A 123 -11.42 7.12 7.91
N THR A 124 -12.24 7.68 8.80
CA THR A 124 -13.71 7.66 8.66
C THR A 124 -14.14 8.90 7.89
N LEU A 125 -14.77 8.67 6.75
CA LEU A 125 -15.36 9.69 5.88
C LEU A 125 -16.70 10.18 6.45
N LYS A 126 -17.16 11.36 5.99
CA LYS A 126 -18.45 11.93 6.43
C LYS A 126 -19.66 11.02 6.19
N ASN A 127 -19.58 10.15 5.19
CA ASN A 127 -20.62 9.17 4.85
C ASN A 127 -20.49 7.85 5.66
N GLY A 128 -19.59 7.78 6.64
CA GLY A 128 -19.35 6.60 7.47
C GLY A 128 -18.44 5.54 6.85
N VAL A 129 -18.02 5.70 5.59
CA VAL A 129 -17.06 4.78 4.96
C VAL A 129 -15.73 4.89 5.68
N VAL A 130 -15.16 3.73 6.02
CA VAL A 130 -13.82 3.63 6.61
C VAL A 130 -12.85 3.21 5.52
N THR A 131 -11.73 3.91 5.48
CA THR A 131 -10.59 3.61 4.60
C THR A 131 -9.36 3.46 5.46
N SER A 132 -8.35 2.72 5.00
CA SER A 132 -7.16 2.49 5.81
C SER A 132 -5.87 2.66 5.04
N GLY A 133 -4.75 2.52 5.75
CA GLY A 133 -3.42 2.58 5.20
C GLY A 133 -2.40 2.15 6.23
N ALA A 134 -1.13 2.13 5.83
CA ALA A 134 -0.03 1.77 6.71
C ALA A 134 1.12 2.77 6.56
N LEU A 135 1.72 3.13 7.69
CA LEU A 135 2.89 4.00 7.74
C LEU A 135 4.01 3.30 8.51
N VAL A 136 5.24 3.60 8.16
CA VAL A 136 6.44 3.18 8.90
C VAL A 136 7.24 4.39 9.32
N ARG A 137 8.06 4.23 10.36
CA ARG A 137 8.90 5.30 10.88
C ARG A 137 9.90 5.80 9.82
N ALA A 138 10.09 7.11 9.77
CA ALA A 138 11.07 7.78 8.91
C ALA A 138 11.91 8.78 9.71
N ASP A 139 13.03 9.20 9.10
CA ASP A 139 13.87 10.26 9.63
C ASP A 139 13.25 11.65 9.31
N PRO A 140 12.79 12.41 10.32
CA PRO A 140 12.20 13.72 10.10
C PRO A 140 13.20 14.74 9.52
N ALA A 141 14.49 14.64 9.84
CA ALA A 141 15.50 15.58 9.34
C ALA A 141 15.70 15.43 7.83
N ARG A 142 15.74 14.20 7.34
CA ARG A 142 15.81 13.90 5.90
C ARG A 142 14.57 14.40 5.16
N LEU A 143 13.38 14.14 5.71
CA LEU A 143 12.13 14.63 5.10
C LEU A 143 12.08 16.16 5.02
N ALA A 144 12.55 16.86 6.07
CA ALA A 144 12.64 18.32 6.10
C ALA A 144 13.67 18.87 5.09
N ALA A 145 14.76 18.14 4.84
CA ALA A 145 15.75 18.47 3.81
C ALA A 145 15.24 18.25 2.37
N GLY A 146 14.03 17.69 2.21
CA GLY A 146 13.41 17.43 0.92
C GLY A 146 13.54 15.99 0.42
N ASP A 147 14.20 15.11 1.17
CA ASP A 147 14.33 13.70 0.78
C ASP A 147 12.94 13.05 0.70
N ARG A 148 12.70 12.33 -0.39
CA ARG A 148 11.55 11.43 -0.53
C ARG A 148 12.07 10.07 -0.98
N PRO A 149 11.51 8.96 -0.46
CA PRO A 149 11.94 7.65 -0.91
C PRO A 149 11.45 7.40 -2.34
N ASP A 150 12.30 6.75 -3.14
CA ASP A 150 11.88 6.23 -4.46
C ASP A 150 10.86 5.10 -4.29
N GLU A 151 11.11 4.21 -3.32
CA GLU A 151 10.18 3.15 -2.93
C GLU A 151 9.44 3.51 -1.64
N TRP A 152 8.14 3.77 -1.77
CA TRP A 152 7.28 4.02 -0.63
C TRP A 152 6.91 2.72 0.10
N PRO A 153 6.80 2.76 1.44
CA PRO A 153 6.29 1.63 2.21
C PRO A 153 4.93 1.18 1.69
N TRP A 154 4.83 -0.12 1.47
CA TRP A 154 3.62 -0.76 0.97
C TRP A 154 2.87 -1.45 2.12
N PRO A 155 1.53 -1.47 2.12
CA PRO A 155 0.75 -2.05 3.22
C PRO A 155 0.83 -3.58 3.31
N GLY A 156 1.36 -4.27 2.30
CA GLY A 156 1.62 -5.71 2.33
C GLY A 156 2.92 -6.10 1.63
N GLU A 157 3.20 -7.40 1.56
CA GLU A 157 4.35 -7.93 0.81
C GLU A 157 4.07 -7.88 -0.69
N ARG A 158 4.88 -7.15 -1.46
CA ARG A 158 4.79 -7.22 -2.93
C ARG A 158 5.31 -8.57 -3.41
N VAL A 159 4.51 -9.22 -4.24
CA VAL A 159 4.84 -10.52 -4.83
C VAL A 159 4.79 -10.48 -6.35
N ARG A 160 5.62 -11.32 -6.97
CA ARG A 160 5.67 -11.50 -8.43
C ARG A 160 5.21 -12.91 -8.76
N ILE A 161 4.16 -13.01 -9.56
CA ILE A 161 3.45 -14.27 -9.82
C ILE A 161 3.63 -14.62 -11.31
N PRO A 162 4.37 -15.69 -11.65
CA PRO A 162 4.44 -16.13 -13.03
C PRO A 162 3.06 -16.66 -13.48
N HIS A 163 2.60 -16.19 -14.63
CA HIS A 163 1.32 -16.62 -15.20
C HIS A 163 1.39 -18.09 -15.66
N LEU A 164 0.29 -18.84 -15.53
CA LEU A 164 0.28 -20.27 -15.88
C LEU A 164 0.31 -20.54 -17.38
N SER A 165 -0.52 -19.83 -18.15
CA SER A 165 -0.68 -20.02 -19.59
C SER A 165 -0.01 -18.94 -20.45
N VAL A 166 -0.14 -17.67 -20.08
CA VAL A 166 0.31 -16.54 -20.91
C VAL A 166 1.83 -16.34 -20.83
N ARG A 167 2.43 -16.12 -22.00
CA ARG A 167 3.86 -15.94 -22.21
C ARG A 167 4.17 -14.51 -22.65
N THR A 168 5.42 -14.11 -22.49
CA THR A 168 5.96 -12.88 -23.06
C THR A 168 5.79 -12.86 -24.59
N PRO A 169 5.84 -11.68 -25.25
CA PRO A 169 5.63 -11.58 -26.70
C PRO A 169 6.56 -12.46 -27.55
N ASP A 170 7.77 -12.71 -27.06
CA ASP A 170 8.77 -13.60 -27.68
C ASP A 170 8.57 -15.10 -27.33
N GLY A 171 7.58 -15.42 -26.49
CA GLY A 171 7.26 -16.76 -26.04
C GLY A 171 8.25 -17.38 -25.04
N THR A 172 9.30 -16.67 -24.64
CA THR A 172 10.44 -17.28 -23.93
C THR A 172 10.14 -17.61 -22.46
N ARG A 173 9.29 -16.84 -21.80
CA ARG A 173 8.92 -17.05 -20.39
C ARG A 173 7.46 -16.68 -20.11
N PRO A 174 6.88 -17.12 -18.99
CA PRO A 174 5.60 -16.59 -18.53
C PRO A 174 5.66 -15.07 -18.34
N ILE A 175 4.53 -14.39 -18.58
CA ILE A 175 4.36 -13.03 -18.06
C ILE A 175 4.32 -13.06 -16.54
N THR A 176 4.68 -11.95 -15.92
CA THR A 176 4.70 -11.77 -14.47
C THR A 176 3.57 -10.85 -14.05
N LEU A 177 2.69 -11.34 -13.17
CA LEU A 177 1.66 -10.54 -12.50
C LEU A 177 2.22 -9.96 -11.20
N GLU A 178 1.78 -8.76 -10.86
CA GLU A 178 1.98 -8.13 -9.55
C GLU A 178 0.87 -8.59 -8.59
N GLY A 179 1.25 -8.87 -7.34
CA GLY A 179 0.31 -9.01 -6.25
C GLY A 179 0.82 -8.36 -4.97
N THR A 180 -0.10 -8.15 -4.04
CA THR A 180 0.18 -7.79 -2.65
C THR A 180 -0.34 -8.89 -1.74
N PHE A 181 0.56 -9.53 -1.01
CA PHE A 181 0.27 -10.58 -0.06
C PHE A 181 0.21 -10.02 1.37
N TYR A 182 -0.85 -10.40 2.07
CA TYR A 182 -1.03 -10.13 3.49
C TYR A 182 -1.04 -11.48 4.23
N PRO A 183 -0.03 -11.76 5.06
CA PRO A 183 0.00 -12.99 5.83
C PRO A 183 -1.13 -13.00 6.86
N PRO A 184 -1.67 -14.19 7.20
CA PRO A 184 -2.69 -14.30 8.24
C PRO A 184 -2.13 -13.83 9.58
N SER A 185 -3.01 -13.38 10.47
CA SER A 185 -2.64 -12.93 11.82
C SER A 185 -2.22 -14.08 12.76
N GLY A 186 -2.71 -15.30 12.50
CA GLY A 186 -2.47 -16.49 13.32
C GLY A 186 -1.34 -17.41 12.83
N GLN A 187 -0.92 -18.33 13.69
CA GLN A 187 0.00 -19.41 13.33
C GLN A 187 -0.75 -20.58 12.67
N GLY A 188 -0.20 -21.11 11.58
CA GLY A 188 -0.74 -22.27 10.88
C GLY A 188 -1.45 -21.94 9.56
N PRO A 189 -2.09 -22.94 8.92
CA PRO A 189 -2.83 -22.74 7.69
C PRO A 189 -3.99 -21.77 7.88
N ALA A 190 -4.20 -20.90 6.89
CA ALA A 190 -5.33 -19.99 6.83
C ALA A 190 -6.04 -20.15 5.47
N PRO A 191 -7.37 -19.95 5.41
CA PRO A 191 -8.05 -19.78 4.13
C PRO A 191 -7.45 -18.58 3.39
N LEU A 192 -7.37 -18.67 2.07
CA LEU A 192 -6.90 -17.58 1.21
C LEU A 192 -8.09 -16.86 0.59
N ALA A 193 -8.14 -15.54 0.78
CA ALA A 193 -8.95 -14.65 -0.04
C ALA A 193 -8.09 -14.08 -1.16
N VAL A 194 -8.52 -14.25 -2.42
CA VAL A 194 -7.91 -13.58 -3.57
C VAL A 194 -8.85 -12.47 -4.02
N MET A 195 -8.32 -11.26 -4.08
CA MET A 195 -9.05 -10.07 -4.51
C MET A 195 -8.38 -9.53 -5.77
N THR A 196 -9.16 -8.92 -6.64
CA THR A 196 -8.63 -8.21 -7.81
C THR A 196 -9.41 -6.94 -8.03
N HIS A 197 -8.80 -5.99 -8.72
CA HIS A 197 -9.47 -4.74 -9.06
C HIS A 197 -10.51 -4.96 -10.16
N GLY A 198 -11.53 -4.09 -10.13
CA GLY A 198 -12.56 -4.04 -11.16
C GLY A 198 -12.05 -3.45 -12.48
N SER A 199 -12.98 -2.95 -13.28
CA SER A 199 -12.60 -2.21 -14.47
C SER A 199 -12.17 -0.79 -14.14
N ASP A 200 -11.07 -0.36 -14.75
CA ASP A 200 -10.50 0.98 -14.59
C ASP A 200 -10.32 1.64 -15.97
N VAL A 201 -11.23 1.38 -16.91
CA VAL A 201 -11.20 1.99 -18.26
C VAL A 201 -11.13 3.51 -18.14
N GLY A 202 -10.22 4.14 -18.88
CA GLY A 202 -10.02 5.59 -18.86
C GLY A 202 -9.28 6.13 -17.63
N ARG A 203 -8.78 5.25 -16.74
CA ARG A 203 -7.96 5.62 -15.59
C ARG A 203 -6.50 5.21 -15.80
N ASN A 204 -5.62 5.66 -14.89
CA ASN A 204 -4.20 5.34 -14.90
C ASN A 204 -3.98 3.81 -14.81
N GLN A 205 -3.54 3.19 -15.91
CA GLN A 205 -3.29 1.75 -15.98
C GLN A 205 -2.08 1.32 -15.13
N LEU A 206 -1.16 2.24 -14.81
CA LEU A 206 0.05 1.98 -14.03
C LEU A 206 -0.21 1.99 -12.51
N ARG A 207 -1.42 2.34 -12.06
CA ARG A 207 -1.77 2.34 -10.65
C ARG A 207 -1.89 0.90 -10.13
N SER A 208 -1.21 0.62 -9.02
CA SER A 208 -1.34 -0.64 -8.28
C SER A 208 -2.32 -0.48 -7.11
N TRP A 209 -3.14 -1.51 -6.89
CA TRP A 209 -4.18 -1.55 -5.87
C TRP A 209 -3.81 -2.54 -4.77
N SER A 210 -3.63 -2.05 -3.55
CA SER A 210 -3.29 -2.89 -2.41
C SER A 210 -4.50 -3.50 -1.71
N PHE A 211 -5.68 -2.88 -1.86
CA PHE A 211 -6.90 -3.23 -1.11
C PHE A 211 -6.66 -3.36 0.40
N SER A 212 -5.83 -2.48 0.96
CA SER A 212 -5.37 -2.58 2.35
C SER A 212 -6.52 -2.60 3.37
N THR A 213 -7.63 -1.93 3.08
CA THR A 213 -8.79 -1.87 3.98
C THR A 213 -9.49 -3.22 4.08
N GLU A 214 -9.85 -3.77 2.93
CA GLU A 214 -10.50 -5.08 2.81
C GLU A 214 -9.57 -6.20 3.28
N ALA A 215 -8.28 -6.12 2.92
CA ALA A 215 -7.28 -7.09 3.32
C ALA A 215 -7.06 -7.12 4.84
N HIS A 216 -7.05 -5.96 5.50
CA HIS A 216 -6.92 -5.91 6.96
C HIS A 216 -8.12 -6.54 7.65
N TRP A 217 -9.34 -6.23 7.19
CA TRP A 217 -10.55 -6.84 7.75
C TRP A 217 -10.55 -8.37 7.55
N LEU A 218 -10.22 -8.85 6.36
CA LEU A 218 -10.13 -10.29 6.09
C LEU A 218 -9.06 -10.98 6.94
N ARG A 219 -7.90 -10.33 7.12
CA ARG A 219 -6.82 -10.83 7.97
C ARG A 219 -7.23 -10.94 9.44
N ASP A 220 -7.95 -9.95 9.95
CA ASP A 220 -8.50 -9.98 11.31
C ASP A 220 -9.56 -11.09 11.48
N ASN A 221 -10.16 -11.54 10.37
CA ASN A 221 -11.07 -12.68 10.31
C ASN A 221 -10.37 -14.01 9.94
N GLY A 222 -9.04 -14.06 10.06
CA GLY A 222 -8.25 -15.29 9.96
C GLY A 222 -7.87 -15.71 8.54
N PHE A 223 -8.05 -14.84 7.54
CA PHE A 223 -7.62 -15.12 6.17
C PHE A 223 -6.17 -14.69 5.93
N ALA A 224 -5.48 -15.44 5.07
CA ALA A 224 -4.41 -14.85 4.25
C ALA A 224 -5.07 -14.13 3.08
N VAL A 225 -4.48 -13.03 2.60
CA VAL A 225 -5.08 -12.24 1.51
C VAL A 225 -4.07 -12.02 0.39
N MET A 226 -4.51 -12.19 -0.85
CA MET A 226 -3.76 -11.84 -2.06
C MET A 226 -4.56 -10.82 -2.86
N ALA A 227 -4.10 -9.58 -2.90
CA ALA A 227 -4.59 -8.58 -3.85
C ALA A 227 -3.80 -8.70 -5.15
N LEU A 228 -4.46 -9.11 -6.24
CA LEU A 228 -3.86 -9.37 -7.53
C LEU A 228 -4.15 -8.23 -8.52
N MET A 229 -3.09 -7.73 -9.15
CA MET A 229 -3.21 -6.89 -10.34
C MET A 229 -3.34 -7.77 -11.58
N ARG A 230 -4.41 -7.56 -12.36
CA ARG A 230 -4.62 -8.29 -13.62
C ARG A 230 -3.53 -7.97 -14.63
N ARG A 231 -3.36 -8.81 -15.64
CA ARG A 231 -2.40 -8.58 -16.74
C ARG A 231 -2.57 -7.17 -17.33
N GLY A 232 -1.45 -6.53 -17.67
CA GLY A 232 -1.43 -5.17 -18.22
C GLY A 232 -1.87 -4.06 -17.26
N ARG A 233 -1.91 -4.31 -15.95
CA ARG A 233 -2.29 -3.33 -14.91
C ARG A 233 -1.24 -3.23 -13.80
N GLY A 234 -1.06 -2.03 -13.24
CA GLY A 234 -0.01 -1.77 -12.27
C GLY A 234 1.35 -2.12 -12.86
N SER A 235 2.09 -2.96 -12.14
CA SER A 235 3.37 -3.53 -12.58
C SER A 235 3.23 -4.95 -13.18
N SER A 236 2.01 -5.44 -13.44
CA SER A 236 1.78 -6.70 -14.15
C SER A 236 2.12 -6.55 -15.63
N GLU A 237 2.83 -7.53 -16.17
CA GLU A 237 3.07 -7.67 -17.61
C GLU A 237 1.81 -8.13 -18.34
N GLY A 238 1.88 -8.23 -19.67
CA GLY A 238 0.79 -8.68 -20.54
C GLY A 238 -0.08 -7.54 -21.05
N ILE A 239 -1.04 -7.90 -21.90
CA ILE A 239 -2.00 -6.96 -22.51
C ILE A 239 -3.22 -6.88 -21.59
N ASN A 240 -3.72 -5.67 -21.36
CA ASN A 240 -4.91 -5.44 -20.53
C ASN A 240 -6.15 -6.05 -21.19
N GLY A 241 -6.85 -6.95 -20.50
CA GLY A 241 -8.05 -7.63 -21.01
C GLY A 241 -9.26 -6.71 -21.23
N GLU A 242 -9.20 -5.44 -20.85
CA GLU A 242 -10.23 -4.46 -21.25
C GLU A 242 -10.05 -3.94 -22.68
N GLU A 243 -8.86 -4.14 -23.27
CA GLU A 243 -8.64 -3.87 -24.70
C GLU A 243 -9.38 -4.87 -25.58
N THR A 244 -9.76 -6.03 -25.03
CA THR A 244 -10.53 -7.07 -25.74
C THR A 244 -12.04 -6.95 -25.54
N PHE A 245 -12.51 -5.86 -24.92
CA PHE A 245 -13.95 -5.58 -24.82
C PHE A 245 -14.54 -5.30 -26.20
N GLY A 246 -15.64 -6.00 -26.52
CA GLY A 246 -16.45 -5.72 -27.69
C GLY A 246 -17.12 -4.35 -27.56
N ARG A 247 -16.98 -3.54 -28.61
CA ARG A 247 -17.56 -2.20 -28.70
C ARG A 247 -18.43 -2.07 -29.93
N ASP A 248 -19.52 -1.34 -29.80
CA ASP A 248 -20.32 -0.91 -30.96
C ASP A 248 -19.60 0.23 -31.70
N HIS A 249 -20.14 0.65 -32.84
CA HIS A 249 -19.57 1.71 -33.69
C HIS A 249 -19.47 3.05 -32.96
N ASP A 250 -20.36 3.34 -32.02
CA ASP A 250 -20.34 4.53 -31.18
C ASP A 250 -19.35 4.44 -29.99
N GLY A 251 -18.68 3.30 -29.85
CA GLY A 251 -17.70 3.02 -28.79
C GLY A 251 -18.30 2.47 -27.49
N SER A 252 -19.63 2.32 -27.41
CA SER A 252 -20.31 1.72 -26.26
C SER A 252 -19.92 0.26 -26.07
N LEU A 253 -19.83 -0.19 -24.82
CA LEU A 253 -19.48 -1.58 -24.48
C LEU A 253 -20.67 -2.50 -24.76
N ILE A 254 -20.44 -3.54 -25.56
CA ILE A 254 -21.46 -4.55 -25.91
C ILE A 254 -21.07 -5.97 -25.49
N ASP A 255 -19.78 -6.25 -25.27
CA ASP A 255 -19.30 -7.56 -24.81
C ASP A 255 -18.04 -7.42 -23.94
N VAL A 256 -18.00 -8.15 -22.82
CA VAL A 256 -16.88 -8.21 -21.89
C VAL A 256 -16.41 -9.63 -21.62
N ALA A 257 -16.99 -10.64 -22.29
CA ALA A 257 -16.78 -12.05 -21.98
C ALA A 257 -15.30 -12.46 -22.09
N SER A 258 -14.58 -12.01 -23.11
CA SER A 258 -13.13 -12.28 -23.25
C SER A 258 -12.35 -11.73 -22.06
N GLY A 259 -12.54 -10.46 -21.73
CA GLY A 259 -11.84 -9.83 -20.60
C GLY A 259 -12.19 -10.44 -19.25
N VAL A 260 -13.41 -10.97 -19.07
CA VAL A 260 -13.79 -11.76 -17.88
C VAL A 260 -13.05 -13.11 -17.87
N GLY A 261 -12.98 -13.80 -19.01
CA GLY A 261 -12.22 -15.05 -19.14
C GLY A 261 -10.74 -14.87 -18.79
N GLU A 262 -10.12 -13.82 -19.32
CA GLU A 262 -8.72 -13.46 -19.01
C GLU A 262 -8.53 -13.13 -17.52
N ALA A 263 -9.48 -12.43 -16.89
CA ALA A 263 -9.43 -12.16 -15.45
C ALA A 263 -9.50 -13.45 -14.61
N VAL A 264 -10.29 -14.44 -15.04
CA VAL A 264 -10.35 -15.76 -14.38
C VAL A 264 -9.01 -16.50 -14.52
N GLU A 265 -8.37 -16.46 -15.69
CA GLU A 265 -7.05 -17.05 -15.89
C GLU A 265 -5.96 -16.42 -15.00
N ASP A 266 -6.01 -15.09 -14.84
CA ASP A 266 -5.09 -14.36 -13.97
C ASP A 266 -5.25 -14.82 -12.50
N LEU A 267 -6.50 -14.92 -12.03
CA LEU A 267 -6.82 -15.41 -10.68
C LEU A 267 -6.36 -16.86 -10.46
N GLN A 268 -6.56 -17.73 -11.46
CA GLN A 268 -6.06 -19.11 -11.41
C GLN A 268 -4.54 -19.15 -11.29
N SER A 269 -3.82 -18.21 -11.93
CA SER A 269 -2.36 -18.12 -11.85
C SER A 269 -1.82 -17.76 -10.47
N ALA A 270 -2.60 -17.03 -9.65
CA ALA A 270 -2.20 -16.70 -8.28
C ALA A 270 -2.25 -17.89 -7.31
N SER A 271 -3.12 -18.87 -7.57
CA SER A 271 -3.42 -19.94 -6.61
C SER A 271 -2.22 -20.87 -6.27
N PRO A 272 -1.39 -21.32 -7.24
CA PRO A 272 -0.25 -22.21 -6.96
C PRO A 272 0.89 -21.53 -6.18
N MET A 273 1.05 -20.21 -6.36
CA MET A 273 2.08 -19.42 -5.70
C MET A 273 1.80 -19.28 -4.20
N VAL A 274 0.53 -19.08 -3.83
CA VAL A 274 0.13 -18.97 -2.42
C VAL A 274 0.22 -20.31 -1.67
N ALA A 275 -0.06 -21.43 -2.33
CA ALA A 275 0.17 -22.76 -1.76
C ALA A 275 1.65 -23.00 -1.37
N ARG A 276 2.60 -22.45 -2.16
CA ARG A 276 4.04 -22.48 -1.85
C ARG A 276 4.44 -21.49 -0.74
N TYR A 277 3.77 -20.34 -0.65
CA TYR A 277 4.03 -19.36 0.40
C TYR A 277 3.54 -19.82 1.79
N LEU A 278 2.36 -20.45 1.85
CA LEU A 278 1.82 -21.02 3.10
C LEU A 278 2.60 -22.26 3.58
N THR A 279 3.29 -22.97 2.68
CA THR A 279 4.16 -24.11 3.04
C THR A 279 5.58 -23.67 3.38
N SER A 280 6.11 -22.61 2.79
CA SER A 280 7.44 -22.05 3.13
C SER A 280 7.46 -21.24 4.43
N SER A 281 6.34 -20.63 4.85
CA SER A 281 6.22 -20.05 6.21
C SER A 281 6.40 -21.11 7.30
N ARG A 282 5.95 -22.35 7.07
CA ARG A 282 6.23 -23.50 7.96
C ARG A 282 7.73 -23.77 8.10
N ALA A 283 8.50 -23.61 7.02
CA ALA A 283 9.94 -23.81 7.04
C ALA A 283 10.70 -22.70 7.79
N ARG A 284 10.21 -21.45 7.76
CA ARG A 284 10.80 -20.32 8.50
C ARG A 284 10.58 -20.42 10.02
N CYS A 285 9.48 -21.01 10.50
CA CYS A 285 9.32 -21.37 11.91
C CYS A 285 10.31 -22.46 12.38
N CYS A 286 10.94 -23.17 11.44
CA CYS A 286 11.91 -24.24 11.70
C CYS A 286 13.34 -23.84 11.27
N SER A 287 13.77 -22.60 11.52
CA SER A 287 15.19 -22.23 11.41
C SER A 287 16.00 -22.78 12.60
N PRO A 288 17.32 -23.11 12.48
CA PRO A 288 18.05 -23.95 13.43
C PRO A 288 18.29 -23.35 14.83
N ALA A 289 17.92 -22.09 15.07
CA ALA A 289 18.17 -21.40 16.33
C ALA A 289 17.38 -21.96 17.53
N SER A 290 16.35 -22.79 17.30
CA SER A 290 15.57 -23.44 18.36
C SER A 290 16.03 -24.86 18.72
N ARG A 291 17.05 -25.43 18.04
CA ARG A 291 17.54 -26.78 18.36
C ARG A 291 18.34 -26.88 19.66
N ALA A 292 18.67 -25.76 20.31
CA ALA A 292 19.41 -25.77 21.57
C ALA A 292 18.54 -25.99 22.83
N ALA A 293 17.20 -25.98 22.72
CA ALA A 293 16.31 -26.05 23.88
C ALA A 293 15.38 -27.29 23.95
N ALA A 294 15.44 -28.19 22.96
CA ALA A 294 14.58 -29.37 22.90
C ALA A 294 15.37 -30.69 22.97
N SER A 295 16.23 -30.84 23.98
CA SER A 295 16.83 -32.13 24.36
C SER A 295 16.29 -32.61 25.72
N SER A 296 14.98 -32.63 25.90
CA SER A 296 14.36 -33.52 26.90
C SER A 296 12.89 -33.68 26.54
N ARG A 297 12.37 -34.90 26.65
CA ARG A 297 10.98 -35.32 26.35
C ARG A 297 10.72 -35.67 24.89
N CYS A 298 11.39 -36.72 24.43
CA CYS A 298 10.73 -37.70 23.58
C CYS A 298 10.95 -39.05 24.26
N THR A 299 10.03 -39.44 25.14
CA THR A 299 9.91 -40.81 25.64
C THR A 299 8.63 -41.39 25.05
N THR A 300 8.85 -42.46 24.31
CA THR A 300 7.91 -43.39 23.70
C THR A 300 6.77 -43.79 24.63
N GLN A 301 5.55 -43.93 24.10
CA GLN A 301 4.63 -44.99 24.54
C GLN A 301 3.67 -45.41 23.41
N ALA A 302 3.86 -46.68 23.03
CA ALA A 302 3.04 -47.66 22.29
C ALA A 302 2.22 -47.21 21.07
#